data_AF-A0A495SW75-F1
#
_entry.id   AF-A0A495SW75-F1
#
_cell.length_a   1.000
_cell.length_b   1.000
_cell.length_c   1.000
_cell.angle_alpha   90.00
_cell.angle_beta   90.00
_cell.angle_gamma   90.00
#
_symmetry.space_group_name_H-M   'P 1'
#
loop_
_entity.id
_entity.type
_entity.pdbx_description
1 polymer ?
#
loop_
_entity_poly.entity_id
_entity_poly.type
_entity_poly.pdbx_seq_one_letter_code
_entity_poly.pdbx_strand_id
1 'polypeptide(L)'
;MKIAGSEMQQVAKADPSGALGREVHASGAQIVVSVLCEEGVDTVWGYPGGAVLPLYDALQETVDITHLLVRHEQAAVHAADG
;
A
#
# COMPACT_ATOMS: atom_id res chain seq x y z
N MET A 1 39.30 -7.06 7.71
CA MET A 1 39.67 -7.46 6.34
C MET A 1 39.06 -8.82 6.03
N LYS A 2 37.86 -8.83 5.45
CA LYS A 2 37.29 -9.84 4.54
C LYS A 2 36.30 -9.08 3.65
N ILE A 3 36.24 -9.51 2.41
CA ILE A 3 35.88 -8.78 1.19
C ILE A 3 34.53 -9.29 0.69
N ALA A 4 33.71 -8.36 0.22
CA ALA A 4 32.77 -8.40 -0.90
C ALA A 4 31.79 -9.60 -1.09
N GLY A 5 30.55 -9.23 -1.39
CA GLY A 5 29.46 -10.08 -1.86
C GLY A 5 28.15 -9.33 -1.63
N SER A 6 27.92 -8.25 -2.38
CA SER A 6 27.12 -8.24 -3.62
C SER A 6 25.64 -8.04 -3.31
N GLU A 7 25.16 -6.87 -3.72
CA GLU A 7 23.82 -6.32 -3.65
C GLU A 7 22.69 -7.31 -4.00
N MET A 8 21.47 -6.96 -3.55
CA MET A 8 20.32 -6.68 -4.43
C MET A 8 19.01 -7.24 -3.86
N GLN A 9 18.17 -6.36 -3.30
CA GLN A 9 16.78 -6.24 -3.76
C GLN A 9 16.17 -4.91 -3.31
N GLN A 10 16.52 -3.88 -4.06
CA GLN A 10 15.63 -2.77 -4.32
C GLN A 10 14.77 -3.17 -5.52
N VAL A 11 13.44 -3.19 -5.35
CA VAL A 11 12.52 -3.09 -6.48
C VAL A 11 11.47 -2.03 -6.16
N ALA A 12 11.95 -0.82 -5.88
CA ALA A 12 11.15 0.35 -6.17
C ALA A 12 10.93 0.34 -7.69
N LYS A 13 9.71 0.10 -8.13
CA LYS A 13 9.35 0.31 -9.53
C LYS A 13 9.57 1.79 -9.83
N ALA A 14 10.69 2.08 -10.48
CA ALA A 14 11.02 3.42 -10.92
C ALA A 14 10.01 3.85 -11.98
N ASP A 15 9.27 4.91 -11.68
CA ASP A 15 8.65 5.75 -12.70
C ASP A 15 9.77 6.31 -13.61
N PRO A 16 9.79 6.01 -14.92
CA PRO A 16 10.92 6.36 -15.79
C PRO A 16 11.06 7.86 -16.09
N SER A 17 10.32 8.74 -15.41
CA SER A 17 10.33 10.19 -15.68
C SER A 17 11.15 11.04 -14.68
N GLY A 18 11.90 10.46 -13.76
CA GLY A 18 12.48 11.17 -12.61
C GLY A 18 13.94 11.64 -12.71
N ALA A 19 14.27 12.57 -13.60
CA ALA A 19 15.50 13.37 -13.49
C ALA A 19 15.11 14.83 -13.22
N LEU A 20 15.65 15.39 -12.12
CA LEU A 20 15.49 16.76 -11.58
C LEU A 20 14.43 16.92 -10.46
N GLY A 21 14.91 16.88 -9.22
CA GLY A 21 14.43 17.70 -8.09
C GLY A 21 12.94 17.68 -7.76
N ARG A 22 12.35 16.52 -7.45
CA ARG A 22 10.96 16.45 -6.99
C ARG A 22 10.90 16.23 -5.48
N GLU A 23 10.18 17.10 -4.77
CA GLU A 23 9.63 16.75 -3.46
C GLU A 23 8.93 15.38 -3.59
N VAL A 24 9.23 14.47 -2.66
CA VAL A 24 8.58 13.17 -2.60
C VAL A 24 7.14 13.40 -2.15
N HIS A 25 6.26 13.73 -3.09
CA HIS A 25 4.84 13.85 -2.84
C HIS A 25 4.27 12.44 -2.76
N ALA A 26 3.81 12.05 -1.57
CA ALA A 26 3.02 10.84 -1.39
C ALA A 26 1.77 10.92 -2.28
N SER A 27 1.42 9.81 -2.91
CA SER A 27 0.15 9.70 -3.64
C SER A 27 -1.02 9.82 -2.67
N GLY A 28 -2.21 10.20 -3.18
CA GLY A 28 -3.42 10.25 -2.36
C GLY A 28 -3.73 8.91 -1.68
N ALA A 29 -3.45 7.78 -2.35
CA ALA A 29 -3.59 6.45 -1.78
C ALA A 29 -2.65 6.21 -0.60
N GLN A 30 -1.37 6.58 -0.73
CA GLN A 30 -0.39 6.47 0.35
C GLN A 30 -0.76 7.35 1.55
N ILE A 31 -1.29 8.56 1.30
CA ILE A 31 -1.78 9.45 2.36
C ILE A 31 -2.94 8.79 3.12
N VAL A 32 -3.92 8.21 2.41
CA VAL A 32 -5.05 7.51 3.04
C VAL A 32 -4.55 6.36 3.91
N VAL A 33 -3.65 5.52 3.40
CA VAL A 33 -3.12 4.38 4.16
C VAL A 33 -2.33 4.84 5.39
N SER A 34 -1.51 5.91 5.27
CA SER A 34 -0.79 6.50 6.42
C SER A 34 -1.75 6.92 7.54
N VAL A 35 -2.83 7.63 7.18
CA VAL A 35 -3.83 8.07 8.16
C VAL A 35 -4.54 6.89 8.81
N LEU A 36 -4.88 5.84 8.05
CA LEU A 36 -5.46 4.62 8.63
C LEU A 36 -4.52 3.98 9.67
N CYS A 37 -3.23 3.89 9.38
CA CYS A 37 -2.24 3.39 10.34
C CYS A 37 -2.14 4.29 11.58
N GLU A 38 -2.12 5.62 11.40
CA GLU A 38 -2.05 6.60 12.51
C GLU A 38 -3.27 6.52 13.43
N GLU A 39 -4.45 6.26 12.87
CA GLU A 39 -5.70 6.03 13.63
C GLU A 39 -5.78 4.62 14.25
N GLY A 40 -4.74 3.79 14.08
CA GLY A 40 -4.64 2.47 14.67
C GLY A 40 -5.51 1.41 13.99
N VAL A 41 -5.87 1.61 12.73
CA VAL A 41 -6.57 0.59 11.94
C VAL A 41 -5.61 -0.55 11.65
N ASP A 42 -5.97 -1.77 12.06
CA ASP A 42 -5.16 -2.98 11.85
C ASP A 42 -5.72 -3.90 10.75
N THR A 43 -6.97 -3.72 10.34
CA THR A 43 -7.68 -4.61 9.42
C THR A 43 -8.54 -3.82 8.44
N VAL A 44 -8.47 -4.18 7.15
CA VAL A 44 -9.30 -3.59 6.09
C VAL A 44 -9.98 -4.71 5.31
N TRP A 45 -11.32 -4.69 5.22
CA TRP A 45 -12.08 -5.58 4.35
C TRP A 45 -12.34 -4.91 3.00
N GLY A 46 -12.01 -5.60 1.91
CA GLY A 46 -12.05 -5.00 0.57
C GLY A 46 -12.48 -5.96 -0.52
N TYR A 47 -13.01 -5.37 -1.59
CA TYR A 47 -13.19 -6.04 -2.88
C TYR A 47 -12.54 -5.18 -3.99
N PRO A 48 -11.61 -5.74 -4.81
CA PRO A 48 -10.81 -4.96 -5.73
C PRO A 48 -11.61 -4.54 -6.98
N GLY A 49 -11.25 -3.38 -7.53
CA GLY A 49 -11.79 -2.87 -8.78
C GLY A 49 -10.82 -1.89 -9.44
N GLY A 50 -10.93 -1.69 -10.75
CA GLY A 50 -9.95 -0.91 -11.52
C GLY A 50 -9.71 0.50 -11.00
N ALA A 51 -10.75 1.17 -10.50
CA ALA A 51 -10.66 2.54 -9.98
C ALA A 51 -9.91 2.64 -8.64
N VAL A 52 -9.88 1.57 -7.84
CA VAL A 52 -9.31 1.57 -6.48
C VAL A 52 -7.94 0.89 -6.42
N LEU A 53 -7.41 0.40 -7.54
CA LEU A 53 -6.09 -0.27 -7.57
C LEU A 53 -4.95 0.53 -6.91
N PRO A 54 -4.84 1.87 -7.06
CA PRO A 54 -3.79 2.60 -6.37
C PRO A 54 -3.83 2.47 -4.84
N LEU A 55 -5.03 2.30 -4.25
CA LEU A 55 -5.19 2.06 -2.82
C LEU A 55 -4.73 0.65 -2.43
N TYR A 56 -4.99 -0.34 -3.28
CA TYR A 56 -4.50 -1.71 -3.07
C TYR A 56 -2.99 -1.78 -3.21
N ASP A 57 -2.39 -1.05 -4.16
CA ASP A 57 -0.94 -0.95 -4.29
C ASP A 57 -0.32 -0.35 -3.00
N ALA A 58 -0.89 0.74 -2.48
CA ALA A 58 -0.44 1.36 -1.23
C ALA A 58 -0.64 0.46 0.01
N LEU A 59 -1.77 -0.26 0.09
CA LEU A 59 -2.02 -1.23 1.16
C LEU A 59 -1.01 -2.38 1.13
N GLN A 60 -0.65 -2.87 -0.05
CA GLN A 60 0.35 -3.94 -0.22
C GLN A 60 1.77 -3.51 0.13
N GLU A 61 2.08 -2.21 0.03
CA GLU A 61 3.35 -1.63 0.46
C GLU A 61 3.45 -1.46 1.99
N THR A 62 2.34 -1.63 2.71
CA THR A 62 2.22 -1.41 4.16
C THR A 62 2.15 -2.74 4.90
N VAL A 63 2.91 -2.88 5.99
CA VAL A 63 2.96 -4.12 6.80
C VAL A 63 2.04 -4.11 8.03
N ASP A 64 1.53 -2.94 8.41
CA ASP A 64 0.77 -2.76 9.65
C ASP A 64 -0.73 -3.04 9.51
N ILE A 65 -1.24 -3.14 8.28
CA ILE A 65 -2.65 -3.40 7.99
C ILE A 65 -2.83 -4.79 7.36
N THR A 66 -3.70 -5.61 7.96
CA THR A 66 -4.18 -6.85 7.38
C THR A 66 -5.33 -6.57 6.43
N HIS A 67 -5.11 -6.75 5.13
CA HIS A 67 -6.15 -6.59 4.13
C HIS A 67 -6.82 -7.92 3.77
N LEU A 68 -8.14 -8.02 4.00
CA LEU A 68 -8.96 -9.21 3.82
C LEU A 68 -9.92 -9.05 2.63
N LEU A 69 -9.79 -9.96 1.67
CA LEU A 69 -10.65 -9.98 0.48
C LEU A 69 -11.99 -10.66 0.76
N VAL A 70 -13.07 -9.97 0.42
CA VAL A 70 -14.41 -10.55 0.38
C VAL A 70 -14.80 -10.99 -1.03
N ARG A 71 -15.98 -11.58 -1.19
CA ARG A 71 -16.55 -11.93 -2.50
C ARG A 71 -17.57 -10.93 -3.03
N HIS A 72 -18.11 -10.11 -2.13
CA HIS A 72 -19.07 -9.08 -2.46
C HIS A 72 -18.90 -7.94 -1.47
N GLU A 73 -18.95 -6.71 -1.94
CA GLU A 73 -18.85 -5.47 -1.17
C GLU A 73 -19.83 -5.44 0.02
N GLN A 74 -21.03 -6.00 -0.13
CA GLN A 74 -21.97 -6.11 0.99
C GLN A 74 -21.38 -6.95 2.15
N ALA A 75 -20.62 -8.00 1.84
CA ALA A 75 -19.92 -8.79 2.86
C ALA A 75 -18.75 -8.01 3.49
N ALA A 76 -18.08 -7.11 2.75
CA ALA A 76 -17.07 -6.22 3.34
C ALA A 76 -17.71 -5.29 4.38
N VAL A 77 -18.86 -4.70 4.04
CA VAL A 77 -19.58 -3.80 4.96
C VAL A 77 -19.98 -4.53 6.23
N HIS A 78 -20.63 -5.69 6.13
CA HIS A 78 -21.02 -6.47 7.32
C HIS A 78 -19.82 -6.98 8.13
N ALA A 79 -18.70 -7.31 7.48
CA ALA A 79 -17.50 -7.74 8.18
C ALA A 79 -16.80 -6.59 8.92
N ALA A 80 -16.89 -5.36 8.41
CA ALA A 80 -16.34 -4.16 9.02
C ALA A 80 -17.23 -3.58 10.14
N ASP A 81 -18.55 -3.83 10.09
CA ASP A 81 -19.52 -3.43 11.12
C ASP A 81 -19.59 -4.41 12.31
N GLY A 82 -19.24 -5.69 12.04
CA GLY A 82 -19.44 -6.84 12.93
C GLY A 82 -18.70 -6.81 14.26
#